data_AF-A0A2J8I1A2-F1
#
_entry.id   AF-A0A2J8I1A2-F1
#
_cell.length_a   1.000
_cell.length_b   1.000
_cell.length_c   1.000
_cell.angle_alpha   90.00
_cell.angle_beta   90.00
_cell.angle_gamma   90.00
#
_symmetry.space_group_name_H-M   'P 1'
#
loop_
_entity.id
_entity.type
_entity.pdbx_description
1 polymer ?
#
loop_
_entity_poly.entity_id
_entity_poly.type
_entity_poly.pdbx_seq_one_letter_code
_entity_poly.pdbx_strand_id
1 'polypeptide(L)'
;MKLINITGASLHKFPTVEEVAVDRQLFNEEIKNFLQKYCEKPASTFVRYALEQHINIKPQHKNVREQILEKGLVHPDVIERDLDPSQLRKLEEKHFISLLNRIYGACVTQQPYLPAYEELKKFVIDLFKRPALSNIHVGTIISFLSGHCRSLFTMAKLDPNTSRKVIKQVAPERASRRGRGSSTDKQLLAKFVQEHYGLTPIGI
;
A
#
# COMPACT_ATOMS: atom_id res chain seq x y z
N MET A 1 37.19 65.94 52.49
CA MET A 1 37.16 64.51 52.90
C MET A 1 35.94 63.85 52.27
N LYS A 2 36.12 62.70 51.57
CA LYS A 2 35.25 61.49 51.40
C LYS A 2 33.71 61.66 51.41
N LEU A 3 32.84 61.02 50.60
CA LEU A 3 32.84 59.78 49.79
C LEU A 3 31.57 59.74 48.87
N ILE A 4 31.54 58.78 47.94
CA ILE A 4 30.61 58.49 46.81
C ILE A 4 29.29 57.81 47.24
N ASN A 5 28.17 57.95 46.49
CA ASN A 5 27.38 56.78 46.02
C ASN A 5 26.41 57.04 44.85
N ILE A 6 26.35 56.06 43.94
CA ILE A 6 25.63 55.98 42.65
C ILE A 6 24.32 55.19 42.85
N THR A 7 23.26 55.45 42.05
CA THR A 7 22.27 54.52 41.43
C THR A 7 20.97 55.29 41.11
N GLY A 8 20.22 55.08 40.02
CA GLY A 8 20.25 54.06 38.97
C GLY A 8 19.22 54.41 37.87
N ALA A 9 19.37 53.79 36.70
CA ALA A 9 18.65 54.05 35.46
C ALA A 9 17.32 53.28 35.30
N SER A 10 16.44 53.81 34.42
CA SER A 10 15.45 53.19 33.49
C SER A 10 14.44 52.13 33.99
N LEU A 11 13.21 52.15 33.45
CA LEU A 11 12.61 51.03 32.67
C LEU A 11 11.10 51.20 32.43
N HIS A 12 10.71 50.96 31.17
CA HIS A 12 9.35 50.89 30.62
C HIS A 12 8.43 49.95 31.42
N LYS A 13 7.13 50.28 31.57
CA LYS A 13 6.12 49.34 32.10
C LYS A 13 5.54 48.49 30.96
N PHE A 14 5.50 47.20 31.24
CA PHE A 14 5.34 46.06 30.34
C PHE A 14 3.86 45.72 30.05
N PRO A 15 3.56 45.09 28.89
CA PRO A 15 2.22 44.55 28.59
C PRO A 15 1.76 43.51 29.62
N THR A 16 0.44 43.39 29.79
CA THR A 16 -0.16 42.48 30.80
C THR A 16 -0.14 41.02 30.35
N VAL A 17 -0.18 40.08 31.30
CA VAL A 17 0.06 38.64 31.08
C VAL A 17 -0.94 38.00 30.10
N GLU A 18 -2.18 38.48 30.04
CA GLU A 18 -3.19 38.00 29.09
C GLU A 18 -2.93 38.49 27.66
N GLU A 19 -2.52 39.74 27.47
CA GLU A 19 -2.11 40.27 26.15
C GLU A 19 -0.85 39.58 25.64
N VAL A 20 0.13 39.29 26.52
CA VAL A 20 1.35 38.56 26.16
C VAL A 20 1.07 37.09 25.79
N ALA A 21 0.02 36.47 26.34
CA ALA A 21 -0.35 35.10 26.03
C ALA A 21 -1.08 34.98 24.68
N VAL A 22 -1.97 35.92 24.36
CA VAL A 22 -2.70 35.97 23.08
C VAL A 22 -1.75 36.29 21.92
N ASP A 23 -0.83 37.25 22.10
CA ASP A 23 0.19 37.56 21.08
C ASP A 23 1.16 36.40 20.86
N ARG A 24 1.52 35.64 21.91
CA ARG A 24 2.35 34.44 21.76
C ARG A 24 1.68 33.32 21.00
N GLN A 25 0.36 33.13 21.13
CA GLN A 25 -0.35 32.08 20.39
C GLN A 25 -0.49 32.43 18.91
N LEU A 26 -0.89 33.67 18.59
CA LEU A 26 -0.96 34.16 17.21
C LEU A 26 0.42 34.15 16.52
N PHE A 27 1.47 34.61 17.21
CA PHE A 27 2.83 34.57 16.68
C PHE A 27 3.34 33.15 16.43
N ASN A 28 2.97 32.19 17.27
CA ASN A 28 3.36 30.78 17.07
C ASN A 28 2.62 30.11 15.93
N GLU A 29 1.33 30.40 15.70
CA GLU A 29 0.60 29.87 14.54
C GLU A 29 1.04 30.50 13.23
N GLU A 30 1.32 31.81 13.22
CA GLU A 30 1.86 32.49 12.05
C GLU A 30 3.26 32.00 11.68
N ILE A 31 4.16 31.78 12.65
CA ILE A 31 5.47 31.15 12.40
C ILE A 31 5.31 29.70 11.92
N LYS A 32 4.36 28.94 12.46
CA LYS A 32 4.13 27.55 12.03
C LYS A 32 3.62 27.50 10.59
N ASN A 33 2.70 28.40 10.22
CA ASN A 33 2.20 28.54 8.85
C ASN A 33 3.25 29.14 7.90
N PHE A 34 4.14 30.02 8.39
CA PHE A 34 5.23 30.60 7.61
C PHE A 34 6.37 29.59 7.36
N LEU A 35 6.70 28.75 8.35
CA LEU A 35 7.66 27.65 8.21
C LEU A 35 7.12 26.54 7.28
N GLN A 36 5.82 26.24 7.34
CA GLN A 36 5.19 25.24 6.47
C GLN A 36 5.13 25.69 5.00
N LYS A 37 5.24 27.01 4.74
CA LYS A 37 5.29 27.63 3.41
C LYS A 37 6.70 27.59 2.77
N TYR A 38 7.75 27.32 3.56
CA TYR A 38 9.16 27.24 3.12
C TYR A 38 9.84 25.89 3.38
N CYS A 39 9.14 24.89 3.91
CA CYS A 39 9.60 23.51 3.83
C CYS A 39 9.53 23.07 2.36
N GLU A 40 10.63 23.22 1.63
CA GLU A 40 10.87 22.40 0.45
C GLU A 40 10.57 20.96 0.85
N LYS A 41 9.66 20.32 0.14
CA LYS A 41 9.32 18.91 0.30
C LYS A 41 10.11 18.14 -0.75
N PRO A 42 11.41 17.87 -0.53
CA PRO A 42 12.30 17.37 -1.58
C PRO A 42 11.84 16.01 -2.10
N ALA A 43 11.35 15.12 -1.23
CA ALA A 43 10.86 13.80 -1.62
C ALA A 43 9.54 13.90 -2.38
N SER A 44 8.55 14.65 -1.88
CA SER A 44 7.29 14.85 -2.61
C SER A 44 7.51 15.50 -3.98
N THR A 45 8.40 16.48 -4.06
CA THR A 45 8.71 17.20 -5.31
C THR A 45 9.36 16.25 -6.31
N PHE A 46 10.34 15.47 -5.86
CA PHE A 46 10.99 14.47 -6.68
C PHE A 46 10.01 13.38 -7.15
N VAL A 47 9.13 12.88 -6.27
CA VAL A 47 8.12 11.87 -6.61
C VAL A 47 7.17 12.39 -7.71
N ARG A 48 6.73 13.65 -7.62
CA ARG A 48 5.92 14.28 -8.68
C ARG A 48 6.68 14.37 -9.99
N TYR A 49 7.92 14.85 -9.95
CA TYR A 49 8.76 14.98 -11.13
C TYR A 49 9.03 13.62 -11.79
N ALA A 50 9.45 12.62 -11.02
CA ALA A 50 9.75 11.27 -11.51
C ALA A 50 8.52 10.60 -12.12
N LEU A 51 7.33 10.81 -11.54
CA LEU A 51 6.09 10.32 -12.12
C LEU A 51 5.77 10.99 -13.47
N GLU A 52 5.92 12.30 -13.59
CA GLU A 52 5.74 13.02 -14.87
C GLU A 52 6.69 12.50 -15.94
N GLN A 53 7.98 12.33 -15.60
CA GLN A 53 8.95 11.72 -16.52
C GLN A 53 8.52 10.32 -16.94
N HIS A 54 8.00 9.52 -16.00
CA HIS A 54 7.55 8.17 -16.31
C HIS A 54 6.32 8.13 -17.24
N ILE A 55 5.35 9.04 -17.03
CA ILE A 55 4.16 9.17 -17.87
C ILE A 55 4.53 9.67 -19.27
N ASN A 56 5.50 10.59 -19.39
CA ASN A 56 5.98 11.05 -20.68
C ASN A 56 6.59 9.91 -21.52
N ILE A 57 7.30 8.97 -20.87
CA ILE A 57 7.83 7.77 -21.53
C ILE A 57 6.72 6.76 -21.85
N LYS A 58 5.68 6.67 -21.01
CA LYS A 58 4.56 5.71 -21.14
C LYS A 58 3.20 6.41 -20.98
N PRO A 59 2.70 7.07 -22.04
CA PRO A 59 1.49 7.91 -21.98
C PRO A 59 0.22 7.16 -21.54
N GLN A 60 0.17 5.85 -21.79
CA GLN A 60 -0.95 4.99 -21.40
C GLN A 60 -1.18 4.93 -19.87
N HIS A 61 -0.27 5.45 -19.05
CA HIS A 61 -0.40 5.49 -17.58
C HIS A 61 -0.98 6.80 -17.06
N LYS A 62 -1.33 7.74 -17.95
CA LYS A 62 -1.92 9.02 -17.57
C LYS A 62 -3.22 8.85 -16.77
N ASN A 63 -3.98 7.79 -17.07
CA ASN A 63 -5.24 7.46 -16.39
C ASN A 63 -5.08 7.02 -14.92
N VAL A 64 -3.89 6.55 -14.51
CA VAL A 64 -3.62 6.11 -13.12
C VAL A 64 -2.76 7.12 -12.34
N ARG A 65 -2.44 8.26 -12.94
CA ARG A 65 -1.58 9.31 -12.37
C ARG A 65 -2.02 9.75 -10.99
N GLU A 66 -3.28 10.12 -10.84
CA GLU A 66 -3.81 10.66 -9.58
C GLU A 66 -3.75 9.62 -8.45
N GLN A 67 -4.09 8.36 -8.75
CA GLN A 67 -4.01 7.26 -7.78
C GLN A 67 -2.56 6.99 -7.35
N ILE A 68 -1.59 7.11 -8.26
CA ILE A 68 -0.18 6.93 -7.94
C ILE A 68 0.31 8.07 -7.05
N LEU A 69 -0.08 9.32 -7.35
CA LEU A 69 0.27 10.47 -6.52
C LEU A 69 -0.35 10.37 -5.13
N GLU A 70 -1.63 10.02 -5.04
CA GLU A 70 -2.32 9.86 -3.76
C GLU A 70 -1.61 8.83 -2.88
N LYS A 71 -1.29 7.65 -3.43
CA LYS A 71 -0.56 6.60 -2.69
C LYS A 71 0.90 6.93 -2.43
N GLY A 72 1.56 7.65 -3.34
CA GLY A 72 2.98 7.99 -3.26
C GLY A 72 3.27 9.09 -2.25
N LEU A 73 2.47 10.15 -2.26
CA LEU A 73 2.69 11.34 -1.42
C LEU A 73 2.29 11.11 0.04
N VAL A 74 1.44 10.13 0.31
CA VAL A 74 1.08 9.71 1.68
C VAL A 74 1.94 8.55 2.18
N HIS A 75 2.91 8.08 1.39
CA HIS A 75 3.78 6.99 1.82
C HIS A 75 4.66 7.44 2.99
N PRO A 76 4.80 6.63 4.06
CA PRO A 76 5.58 6.99 5.25
C PRO A 76 6.98 7.51 4.93
N ASP A 77 7.74 6.80 4.09
CA ASP A 77 9.09 7.21 3.69
C ASP A 77 9.15 8.60 3.01
N VAL A 78 8.11 8.99 2.27
CA VAL A 78 8.05 10.30 1.60
C VAL A 78 7.74 11.39 2.62
N ILE A 79 6.75 11.15 3.48
CA ILE A 79 6.37 12.07 4.56
C ILE A 79 7.56 12.30 5.49
N GLU A 80 8.22 11.21 5.93
CA GLU A 80 9.37 11.28 6.81
C GLU A 80 10.53 12.02 6.17
N ARG A 81 10.83 11.74 4.89
CA ARG A 81 11.93 12.40 4.21
C ARG A 81 11.66 13.88 3.94
N ASP A 82 10.42 14.27 3.71
CA ASP A 82 10.02 15.67 3.54
C ASP A 82 10.17 16.51 4.82
N LEU A 83 10.40 15.89 5.98
CA LEU A 83 10.74 16.62 7.21
C LEU A 83 12.16 17.19 7.17
N ASP A 84 13.03 16.64 6.33
CA ASP A 84 14.39 17.14 6.13
C ASP A 84 14.45 18.00 4.85
N PRO A 85 14.76 19.30 4.96
CA PRO A 85 14.83 20.20 3.81
C PRO A 85 16.07 19.98 2.92
N SER A 86 17.00 19.11 3.31
CA SER A 86 18.19 18.84 2.52
C SER A 86 17.85 18.21 1.16
N GLN A 87 18.66 18.50 0.15
CA GLN A 87 18.50 17.90 -1.17
C GLN A 87 18.60 16.37 -1.09
N LEU A 88 17.84 15.69 -1.96
CA LEU A 88 17.90 14.23 -2.05
C LEU A 88 19.28 13.77 -2.52
N ARG A 89 19.82 12.77 -1.83
CA ARG A 89 20.99 12.03 -2.29
C ARG A 89 20.56 11.09 -3.42
N LYS A 90 21.49 10.76 -4.31
CA LYS A 90 21.25 9.82 -5.43
C LYS A 90 20.69 8.46 -4.99
N LEU A 91 21.01 7.99 -3.78
CA LEU A 91 20.46 6.73 -3.25
C LEU A 91 18.99 6.88 -2.85
N GLU A 92 18.60 8.04 -2.32
CA GLU A 92 17.22 8.36 -1.96
C GLU A 92 16.36 8.53 -3.21
N GLU A 93 16.88 9.20 -4.24
CA GLU A 93 16.24 9.28 -5.55
C GLU A 93 15.94 7.89 -6.14
N LYS A 94 16.93 6.99 -6.12
CA LYS A 94 16.75 5.59 -6.55
C LYS A 94 15.70 4.86 -5.74
N HIS A 95 15.68 5.07 -4.43
CA HIS A 95 14.66 4.50 -3.54
C HIS A 95 13.26 4.97 -3.92
N PHE A 96 13.06 6.28 -4.11
CA PHE A 96 11.74 6.82 -4.47
C PHE A 96 11.30 6.43 -5.88
N ILE A 97 12.22 6.27 -6.84
CA ILE A 97 11.91 5.67 -8.14
C ILE A 97 11.42 4.22 -7.98
N SER A 98 12.10 3.41 -7.17
CA SER A 98 11.70 2.03 -6.88
C SER A 98 10.31 1.96 -6.21
N LEU A 99 10.07 2.85 -5.24
CA LEU A 99 8.78 2.99 -4.57
C LEU A 99 7.67 3.33 -5.59
N LEU A 100 7.90 4.32 -6.44
CA LEU A 100 6.98 4.71 -7.50
C LEU A 100 6.67 3.55 -8.44
N ASN A 101 7.69 2.79 -8.88
CA ASN A 101 7.50 1.62 -9.73
C ASN A 101 6.63 0.54 -9.07
N ARG A 102 6.78 0.34 -7.75
CA ARG A 102 5.96 -0.60 -6.98
C ARG A 102 4.51 -0.14 -6.87
N ILE A 103 4.28 1.14 -6.55
CA ILE A 103 2.93 1.74 -6.47
C ILE A 103 2.27 1.69 -7.85
N TYR A 104 3.01 2.09 -8.88
CA TYR A 104 2.62 2.00 -10.27
C TYR A 104 2.20 0.58 -10.64
N GLY A 105 3.03 -0.42 -10.32
CA GLY A 105 2.74 -1.83 -10.53
C GLY A 105 1.40 -2.20 -9.91
N ALA A 106 1.15 -1.81 -8.66
CA ALA A 106 -0.13 -2.05 -7.99
C ALA A 106 -1.32 -1.34 -8.66
N CYS A 107 -1.17 -0.09 -9.08
CA CYS A 107 -2.26 0.66 -9.73
C CYS A 107 -2.63 0.09 -11.11
N VAL A 108 -1.64 -0.39 -11.88
CA VAL A 108 -1.88 -0.98 -13.21
C VAL A 108 -2.32 -2.44 -13.13
N THR A 109 -1.75 -3.23 -12.23
CA THR A 109 -2.13 -4.66 -12.10
C THR A 109 -3.49 -4.88 -11.45
N GLN A 110 -4.03 -3.92 -10.68
CA GLN A 110 -5.27 -4.15 -9.94
C GLN A 110 -6.55 -4.15 -10.82
N GLN A 111 -6.62 -3.41 -11.93
CA GLN A 111 -7.91 -3.27 -12.63
C GLN A 111 -8.44 -4.52 -13.38
N PRO A 112 -7.63 -5.29 -14.15
CA PRO A 112 -8.18 -6.44 -14.88
C PRO A 112 -8.39 -7.69 -14.01
N TYR A 113 -7.70 -7.81 -12.87
CA TYR A 113 -7.69 -9.03 -12.07
C TYR A 113 -8.50 -8.96 -10.77
N LEU A 114 -8.99 -7.78 -10.38
CA LEU A 114 -9.80 -7.64 -9.16
C LEU A 114 -11.02 -8.59 -9.14
N PRO A 115 -11.81 -8.74 -10.22
CA PRO A 115 -12.90 -9.72 -10.25
C PRO A 115 -12.41 -11.15 -10.04
N ALA A 116 -11.28 -11.53 -10.64
CA ALA A 116 -10.67 -12.84 -10.49
C ALA A 116 -10.14 -13.08 -9.07
N TYR A 117 -9.68 -12.04 -8.37
CA TYR A 117 -9.27 -12.13 -6.97
C TYR A 117 -10.45 -12.36 -6.04
N GLU A 118 -11.55 -11.62 -6.23
CA GLU A 118 -12.76 -11.77 -5.43
C GLU A 118 -13.45 -13.13 -5.70
N GLU A 119 -13.47 -13.56 -6.97
CA GLU A 119 -13.92 -14.91 -7.36
C GLU A 119 -13.10 -15.99 -6.64
N LEU A 120 -11.76 -15.87 -6.64
CA LEU A 120 -10.88 -16.81 -5.96
C LEU A 120 -11.09 -16.84 -4.45
N LYS A 121 -11.23 -15.68 -3.80
CA LYS A 121 -11.52 -15.61 -2.36
C LYS A 121 -12.83 -16.32 -2.04
N LYS A 122 -13.90 -16.02 -2.80
CA LYS A 122 -15.21 -16.64 -2.60
C LYS A 122 -15.15 -18.15 -2.79
N PHE A 123 -14.49 -18.61 -3.85
CA PHE A 123 -14.28 -20.04 -4.10
C PHE A 123 -13.61 -20.75 -2.92
N VAL A 124 -12.53 -20.16 -2.39
CA VAL A 124 -11.78 -20.73 -1.26
C VAL A 124 -12.61 -20.75 0.02
N ILE A 125 -13.34 -19.68 0.31
CA ILE A 125 -14.22 -19.59 1.46
C ILE A 125 -15.29 -20.69 1.39
N ASP A 126 -15.94 -20.85 0.23
CA ASP A 126 -16.98 -21.86 0.05
C ASP A 126 -16.43 -23.29 0.08
N LEU A 127 -15.21 -23.50 -0.44
CA LEU A 127 -14.50 -24.77 -0.35
C LEU A 127 -14.24 -25.17 1.10
N PHE A 128 -13.69 -24.26 1.93
CA PHE A 128 -13.34 -24.57 3.31
C PHE A 128 -14.52 -24.64 4.28
N LYS A 129 -15.72 -24.18 3.88
CA LYS A 129 -16.97 -24.46 4.61
C LYS A 129 -17.33 -25.96 4.59
N ARG A 130 -16.81 -26.73 3.63
CA ARG A 130 -17.11 -28.17 3.51
C ARG A 130 -16.13 -29.00 4.35
N PRO A 131 -16.61 -29.79 5.33
CA PRO A 131 -15.74 -30.59 6.20
C PRO A 131 -14.80 -31.53 5.43
N ALA A 132 -15.29 -32.15 4.34
CA ALA A 132 -14.51 -33.06 3.49
C ALA A 132 -13.33 -32.39 2.76
N LEU A 133 -13.37 -31.07 2.57
CA LEU A 133 -12.34 -30.30 1.86
C LEU A 133 -11.44 -29.51 2.83
N SER A 134 -11.69 -29.63 4.13
CA SER A 134 -11.11 -28.77 5.17
C SER A 134 -9.58 -28.89 5.34
N ASN A 135 -9.00 -29.98 4.81
CA ASN A 135 -7.58 -30.33 4.88
C ASN A 135 -6.84 -30.19 3.55
N ILE A 136 -7.51 -29.69 2.50
CA ILE A 136 -6.87 -29.51 1.20
C ILE A 136 -5.82 -28.40 1.27
N HIS A 137 -4.64 -28.68 0.74
CA HIS A 137 -3.51 -27.76 0.77
C HIS A 137 -3.63 -26.70 -0.32
N VAL A 138 -3.14 -25.48 -0.05
CA VAL A 138 -3.16 -24.36 -1.02
C VAL A 138 -2.50 -24.75 -2.35
N GLY A 139 -1.41 -25.52 -2.31
CA GLY A 139 -0.75 -26.00 -3.52
C GLY A 139 -1.64 -26.87 -4.40
N THR A 140 -2.47 -27.71 -3.78
CA THR A 140 -3.43 -28.58 -4.47
C THR A 140 -4.52 -27.77 -5.15
N ILE A 141 -5.07 -26.78 -4.46
CA ILE A 141 -6.12 -25.89 -4.99
C ILE A 141 -5.59 -25.17 -6.24
N ILE A 142 -4.39 -24.58 -6.15
CA ILE A 142 -3.77 -23.85 -7.28
C ILE A 142 -3.53 -24.80 -8.45
N SER A 143 -2.91 -25.95 -8.21
CA SER A 143 -2.62 -26.93 -9.25
C SER A 143 -3.90 -27.42 -9.94
N PHE A 144 -4.97 -27.62 -9.16
CA PHE A 144 -6.25 -28.06 -9.68
C PHE A 144 -6.90 -26.98 -10.56
N LEU A 145 -6.95 -25.73 -10.08
CA LEU A 145 -7.51 -24.62 -10.85
C LEU A 145 -6.74 -24.41 -12.16
N SER A 146 -5.41 -24.33 -12.10
CA SER A 146 -4.58 -24.08 -13.27
C SER A 146 -4.58 -25.23 -14.28
N GLY A 147 -4.75 -26.47 -13.81
CA GLY A 147 -4.69 -27.69 -14.63
C GLY A 147 -6.04 -28.10 -15.22
N HIS A 148 -7.12 -27.99 -14.44
CA HIS A 148 -8.40 -28.61 -14.78
C HIS A 148 -9.55 -27.58 -14.98
N CYS A 149 -9.36 -26.33 -14.55
CA CYS A 149 -10.41 -25.31 -14.57
C CYS A 149 -10.04 -24.03 -15.34
N ARG A 150 -8.92 -24.02 -16.07
CA ARG A 150 -8.39 -22.82 -16.73
C ARG A 150 -9.34 -22.19 -17.77
N SER A 151 -10.15 -23.01 -18.43
CA SER A 151 -11.20 -22.56 -19.35
C SER A 151 -12.52 -22.22 -18.65
N LEU A 152 -12.72 -22.68 -17.41
CA LEU A 152 -13.98 -22.57 -16.67
C LEU A 152 -14.07 -21.27 -15.86
N PHE A 153 -12.95 -20.83 -15.28
CA PHE A 153 -12.94 -19.69 -14.37
C PHE A 153 -11.90 -18.65 -14.76
N THR A 154 -12.21 -17.38 -14.49
CA THR A 154 -11.23 -16.30 -14.68
C THR A 154 -10.14 -16.35 -13.62
N MET A 155 -10.49 -16.70 -12.38
CA MET A 155 -9.54 -16.96 -11.29
C MET A 155 -8.49 -18.04 -11.63
N ALA A 156 -8.82 -19.01 -12.48
CA ALA A 156 -7.90 -20.09 -12.86
C ALA A 156 -6.79 -19.65 -13.84
N LYS A 157 -6.88 -18.42 -14.37
CA LYS A 157 -5.85 -17.81 -15.23
C LYS A 157 -4.82 -17.00 -14.46
N LEU A 158 -5.04 -16.78 -13.16
CA LEU A 158 -4.09 -16.10 -12.29
C LEU A 158 -2.79 -16.90 -12.20
N ASP A 159 -1.66 -16.19 -12.11
CA ASP A 159 -0.39 -16.88 -11.92
C ASP A 159 -0.38 -17.60 -10.55
N PRO A 160 0.39 -18.70 -10.42
CA PRO A 160 0.41 -19.48 -9.18
C PRO A 160 0.83 -18.70 -7.93
N ASN A 161 1.70 -17.68 -8.07
CA ASN A 161 2.17 -16.90 -6.93
C ASN A 161 1.11 -15.91 -6.45
N THR A 162 0.42 -15.25 -7.38
CA THR A 162 -0.73 -14.39 -7.06
C THR A 162 -1.86 -15.20 -6.45
N SER A 163 -2.21 -16.35 -7.04
CA SER A 163 -3.21 -17.26 -6.49
C SER A 163 -2.87 -17.67 -5.07
N ARG A 164 -1.60 -18.01 -4.80
CA ARG A 164 -1.12 -18.35 -3.45
C ARG A 164 -1.28 -17.20 -2.47
N LYS A 165 -0.95 -15.97 -2.87
CA LYS A 165 -1.13 -14.77 -2.01
C LYS A 165 -2.59 -14.55 -1.67
N VAL A 166 -3.49 -14.65 -2.65
CA VAL A 166 -4.94 -14.45 -2.47
C VAL A 166 -5.54 -15.54 -1.59
N ILE A 167 -5.29 -16.83 -1.90
CA ILE A 167 -5.82 -17.96 -1.13
C ILE A 167 -5.39 -17.89 0.34
N LYS A 168 -4.12 -17.53 0.60
CA LYS A 168 -3.58 -17.43 1.97
C LYS A 168 -4.24 -16.36 2.84
N GLN A 169 -4.92 -15.37 2.25
CA GLN A 169 -5.63 -14.34 3.02
C GLN A 169 -6.90 -14.89 3.70
N VAL A 170 -7.48 -15.96 3.15
CA VAL A 170 -8.79 -16.49 3.57
C VAL A 170 -8.77 -17.97 3.94
N ALA A 171 -7.75 -18.72 3.52
CA ALA A 171 -7.59 -20.12 3.87
C ALA A 171 -7.10 -20.29 5.32
N PRO A 172 -7.52 -21.34 6.04
CA PRO A 172 -7.04 -21.61 7.39
C PRO A 172 -5.53 -21.93 7.37
N GLU A 173 -4.80 -21.58 8.43
CA GLU A 173 -3.34 -21.75 8.50
C GLU A 173 -2.87 -23.18 8.18
N ARG A 174 -3.65 -24.19 8.61
CA ARG A 174 -3.36 -25.60 8.32
C ARG A 174 -3.22 -25.91 6.82
N ALA A 175 -3.99 -25.22 5.97
CA ALA A 175 -3.94 -25.41 4.52
C ALA A 175 -2.65 -24.85 3.88
N SER A 176 -1.93 -23.98 4.60
CA SER A 176 -0.66 -23.38 4.14
C SER A 176 0.55 -24.30 4.33
N ARG A 177 0.39 -25.45 4.98
CA ARG A 177 1.46 -26.45 5.14
C ARG A 177 1.95 -26.94 3.78
N ARG A 178 3.21 -27.39 3.71
CA ARG A 178 3.74 -28.03 2.49
C ARG A 178 3.12 -29.42 2.37
N GLY A 179 2.49 -29.69 1.23
CA GLY A 179 1.92 -30.99 0.90
C GLY A 179 1.63 -31.08 -0.60
N ARG A 180 1.67 -32.29 -1.14
CA ARG A 180 1.20 -32.58 -2.50
C ARG A 180 -0.23 -33.11 -2.39
N GLY A 181 -1.12 -32.61 -3.24
CA GLY A 181 -2.47 -33.15 -3.34
C GLY A 181 -2.46 -34.56 -3.90
N SER A 182 -3.28 -35.42 -3.31
CA SER A 182 -3.57 -36.75 -3.82
C SER A 182 -4.53 -36.69 -5.03
N SER A 183 -4.67 -37.79 -5.77
CA SER A 183 -5.73 -37.95 -6.77
C SER A 183 -7.12 -37.81 -6.13
N THR A 184 -7.29 -38.33 -4.91
CA THR A 184 -8.52 -38.20 -4.13
C THR A 184 -8.87 -36.75 -3.85
N ASP A 185 -7.90 -35.90 -3.50
CA ASP A 185 -8.14 -34.46 -3.30
C ASP A 185 -8.64 -33.79 -4.58
N LYS A 186 -8.06 -34.16 -5.74
CA LYS A 186 -8.50 -33.62 -7.03
C LYS A 186 -9.92 -34.06 -7.39
N GLN A 187 -10.28 -35.30 -7.09
CA GLN A 187 -11.65 -35.80 -7.29
C GLN A 187 -12.65 -35.10 -6.38
N LEU A 188 -12.28 -34.86 -5.11
CA LEU A 188 -13.10 -34.09 -4.17
C LEU A 188 -13.30 -32.64 -4.64
N LEU A 189 -12.24 -32.01 -5.16
CA LEU A 189 -12.33 -30.68 -5.77
C LEU A 189 -13.20 -30.69 -7.03
N ALA A 190 -13.10 -31.73 -7.87
CA ALA A 190 -13.92 -31.84 -9.07
C ALA A 190 -15.40 -31.98 -8.73
N LYS A 191 -15.72 -32.84 -7.76
CA LYS A 191 -17.07 -32.99 -7.24
C LYS A 191 -17.61 -31.68 -6.66
N PHE A 192 -16.78 -30.95 -5.91
CA PHE A 192 -17.14 -29.63 -5.41
C PHE A 192 -17.47 -28.63 -6.53
N VAL A 193 -16.64 -28.56 -7.57
CA VAL A 193 -16.89 -27.67 -8.73
C VAL A 193 -18.20 -28.04 -9.43
N GLN A 194 -18.43 -29.33 -9.67
CA GLN A 194 -19.65 -29.81 -10.31
C GLN A 194 -20.90 -29.49 -9.48
N GLU A 195 -20.88 -29.77 -8.18
CA GLU A 195 -22.04 -29.56 -7.30
C GLU A 195 -22.34 -28.09 -7.03
N HIS A 196 -21.31 -27.25 -6.88
CA HIS A 196 -21.46 -25.86 -6.42
C HIS A 196 -21.54 -24.86 -7.56
N TYR A 197 -20.99 -25.20 -8.74
CA TYR A 197 -20.94 -24.31 -9.90
C TYR A 197 -21.56 -24.92 -11.16
N GLY A 198 -21.92 -26.21 -11.16
CA GLY A 198 -22.49 -26.87 -12.34
C GLY A 198 -21.51 -27.07 -13.49
N LEU A 199 -20.20 -26.96 -13.23
CA LEU A 199 -19.15 -27.04 -14.24
C LEU A 199 -18.34 -28.33 -14.10
N THR A 200 -17.91 -28.91 -15.22
CA THR A 200 -17.12 -30.15 -15.24
C THR A 200 -15.65 -29.86 -15.54
N PRO A 201 -14.74 -30.05 -14.56
CA PRO A 201 -13.30 -29.91 -14.78
C PRO A 201 -12.76 -30.95 -15.76
N ILE A 202 -11.74 -30.57 -16.54
CA ILE A 202 -11.19 -31.41 -17.62
C ILE A 202 -10.00 -32.23 -17.09
N GLY A 203 -9.95 -33.53 -17.42
CA GLY A 203 -8.76 -34.37 -17.25
C GLY A 203 -8.36 -34.67 -15.81
N ILE A 204 -9.34 -35.01 -14.95
CA ILE A 204 -9.16 -35.36 -13.53
C ILE A 204 -8.44 -36.70 -13.35
#